data_AF-A0A4U6CA27-F1
#
_entry.id   AF-A0A4U6CA27-F1
#
_cell.length_a   1.000
_cell.length_b   1.000
_cell.length_c   1.000
_cell.angle_alpha   90.00
_cell.angle_beta   90.00
_cell.angle_gamma   90.00
#
_symmetry.space_group_name_H-M   'P 1'
#
loop_
_entity.id
_entity.type
_entity.pdbx_description
1 polymer ?
#
loop_
_entity_poly.entity_id
_entity_poly.type
_entity_poly.pdbx_seq_one_letter_code
_entity_poly.pdbx_strand_id
1 'polypeptide(L)'
;MSRAVIVINGNYDRDRASQWARGAPTGCIIEFKQSKRTLDQNARLWACLTEIARKVDWYGQKLPADDWKDVFTAALRRTRVVPGIDAGTFVPLGMRTSDMTKQEFSDLLELINAFAAERGITFDDADENSSAAPSADEEGSGQVAPSPSAPDSSALPGDEGEAEQVEAGDGPTAGSASPDPVKSELQRECIDNMIRAATDADKAKREELVSKAYTAWLKELPDDEPFVKRVFETCCRLVEDQSQAETARKYLMAKVA
;
A
#
# COMPACT_ATOMS: atom_id res chain seq x y z
N MET A 1 12.53 5.90 18.00
CA MET A 1 11.88 5.44 16.74
C MET A 1 10.40 5.79 16.77
N SER A 2 10.00 6.96 16.26
CA SER A 2 8.61 7.46 16.28
C SER A 2 8.02 7.46 14.86
N ARG A 3 7.85 6.27 14.28
CA ARG A 3 7.23 6.11 12.95
C ARG A 3 5.76 5.76 13.13
N ALA A 4 4.86 6.62 12.68
CA ALA A 4 3.43 6.34 12.58
C ALA A 4 3.08 5.96 11.14
N VAL A 5 2.34 4.87 10.96
CA VAL A 5 1.86 4.41 9.65
C VAL A 5 0.36 4.21 9.75
N ILE A 6 -0.37 4.70 8.75
CA ILE A 6 -1.81 4.49 8.60
C ILE A 6 -2.10 4.01 7.18
N VAL A 7 -3.00 3.04 7.06
CA VAL A 7 -3.52 2.59 5.76
C VAL A 7 -4.87 3.20 5.55
N ILE A 8 -5.04 3.84 4.39
CA ILE A 8 -6.27 4.55 4.05
C ILE A 8 -7.23 3.58 3.38
N ASN A 9 -8.24 3.13 4.12
CA ASN A 9 -9.33 2.30 3.60
C ASN A 9 -10.62 3.10 3.38
N GLY A 10 -10.79 4.21 4.10
CA GLY A 10 -11.97 5.07 3.97
C GLY A 10 -11.75 6.50 4.47
N ASN A 11 -12.83 7.26 4.59
CA ASN A 11 -12.79 8.68 4.98
C ASN A 11 -12.27 8.87 6.41
N TYR A 12 -12.58 7.96 7.32
CA TYR A 12 -12.10 8.01 8.71
C TYR A 12 -10.56 8.01 8.81
N ASP A 13 -9.89 7.21 7.98
CA ASP A 13 -8.42 7.15 7.98
C ASP A 13 -7.81 8.43 7.41
N ARG A 14 -8.48 9.07 6.44
CA ARG A 14 -8.06 10.36 5.87
C ARG A 14 -8.16 11.47 6.90
N ASP A 15 -9.24 11.48 7.68
CA ASP A 15 -9.42 12.45 8.77
C ASP A 15 -8.35 12.27 9.85
N ARG A 16 -8.02 11.02 10.19
CA ARG A 16 -6.96 10.70 11.14
C ARG A 16 -5.58 11.11 10.62
N ALA A 17 -5.27 10.85 9.36
CA ALA A 17 -4.03 11.29 8.74
C ALA A 17 -3.91 12.83 8.73
N SER A 18 -5.01 13.54 8.45
CA SER A 18 -5.09 15.01 8.52
C SER A 18 -4.80 15.54 9.93
N GLN A 19 -5.36 14.90 10.95
CA GLN A 19 -5.06 15.26 12.35
C GLN A 19 -3.58 15.04 12.69
N TRP A 20 -2.98 13.94 12.24
CA TRP A 20 -1.55 13.66 12.47
C TRP A 20 -0.65 14.68 11.78
N ALA A 21 -0.96 15.04 10.54
CA ALA A 21 -0.23 16.05 9.80
C ALA A 21 -0.25 17.43 10.50
N ARG A 22 -1.39 17.80 11.09
CA ARG A 22 -1.53 19.07 11.84
C ARG A 22 -0.76 19.11 13.15
N GLY A 23 -0.64 17.96 13.83
CA GLY A 23 0.06 17.85 15.11
C GLY A 23 1.57 17.57 14.99
N ALA A 24 2.09 17.39 13.78
CA ALA A 24 3.48 17.04 13.57
C ALA A 24 4.41 18.24 13.84
N PRO A 25 5.54 18.04 14.56
CA PRO A 25 6.52 19.10 14.80
C PRO A 25 7.23 19.52 13.50
N THR A 26 7.75 20.74 13.47
CA THR A 26 8.51 21.27 12.33
C THR A 26 9.72 20.39 12.03
N GLY A 27 9.90 20.03 10.75
CA GLY A 27 10.95 19.10 10.31
C GLY A 27 10.49 17.65 10.11
N CYS A 28 9.24 17.30 10.43
CA CYS A 28 8.67 16.01 10.07
C CYS A 28 8.44 15.88 8.55
N ILE A 29 8.80 14.71 8.00
CA ILE A 29 8.57 14.35 6.60
C ILE A 29 7.32 13.46 6.54
N ILE A 30 6.36 13.83 5.68
CA ILE A 30 5.16 13.03 5.40
C ILE A 30 5.36 12.32 4.06
N GLU A 31 5.43 10.99 4.07
CA GLU A 31 5.56 10.17 2.86
C GLU A 31 4.23 9.46 2.57
N PHE A 32 3.66 9.72 1.39
CA PHE A 32 2.51 8.97 0.88
C PHE A 32 3.02 7.89 -0.06
N LYS A 33 2.87 6.62 0.35
CA LYS A 33 3.29 5.47 -0.45
C LYS A 33 2.08 4.66 -0.86
N GLN A 34 1.86 4.52 -2.17
CA GLN A 34 0.86 3.60 -2.68
C GLN A 34 1.29 2.17 -2.35
N SER A 35 0.38 1.38 -1.79
CA SER A 35 0.69 0.01 -1.39
C SER A 35 0.96 -0.83 -2.64
N LYS A 36 2.24 -1.12 -2.92
CA LYS A 36 2.65 -2.00 -4.05
C LYS A 36 2.15 -3.45 -3.89
N ARG A 37 1.77 -3.84 -2.66
CA ARG A 37 1.26 -5.16 -2.25
C ARG A 37 0.09 -4.96 -1.29
N THR A 38 -0.82 -5.93 -1.17
CA THR A 38 -1.84 -5.86 -0.11
C THR A 38 -1.16 -5.97 1.25
N LEU A 39 -1.65 -5.24 2.25
CA LEU A 39 -1.06 -5.28 3.61
C LEU A 39 -1.10 -6.70 4.19
N ASP A 40 -2.13 -7.45 3.81
CA ASP A 40 -2.33 -8.85 4.14
C ASP A 40 -1.18 -9.74 3.64
N GLN A 41 -0.73 -9.58 2.40
CA GLN A 41 0.41 -10.32 1.85
C GLN A 41 1.73 -10.02 2.58
N ASN A 42 1.95 -8.75 2.97
CA ASN A 42 3.14 -8.40 3.73
C ASN A 42 3.05 -8.95 5.16
N ALA A 43 1.89 -8.90 5.81
CA ALA A 43 1.66 -9.49 7.12
C ALA A 43 1.89 -11.00 7.11
N ARG A 44 1.37 -11.72 6.09
CA ARG A 44 1.60 -13.15 5.89
C ARG A 44 3.08 -13.51 5.77
N LEU A 45 3.85 -12.73 4.99
CA LEU A 45 5.31 -12.93 4.89
C LEU A 45 5.98 -12.88 6.26
N TRP A 46 5.71 -11.83 7.04
CA TRP A 46 6.33 -11.67 8.35
C TRP A 46 5.87 -12.71 9.37
N ALA A 47 4.61 -13.15 9.30
CA ALA A 47 4.10 -14.26 10.11
C ALA A 47 4.88 -15.55 9.82
N CYS A 48 5.03 -15.91 8.54
CA CYS A 48 5.77 -17.11 8.14
C CYS A 48 7.24 -17.06 8.60
N LEU A 49 7.92 -15.93 8.38
CA LEU A 49 9.30 -15.73 8.80
C LEU A 49 9.48 -15.81 10.32
N THR A 50 8.51 -15.29 11.08
CA THR A 50 8.55 -15.32 12.55
C THR A 50 8.40 -16.74 13.09
N GLU A 51 7.51 -17.55 12.48
CA GLU A 51 7.37 -18.96 12.83
C GLU A 51 8.64 -19.77 12.53
N ILE A 52 9.27 -19.51 11.37
CA ILE A 52 10.56 -20.13 11.00
C ILE A 52 11.64 -19.71 12.00
N ALA A 53 11.76 -18.42 12.31
CA ALA A 53 12.73 -17.92 13.29
C ALA A 53 12.58 -18.58 14.67
N ARG A 54 11.35 -18.90 15.08
CA ARG A 54 11.10 -19.56 16.37
C ARG A 54 11.50 -21.04 16.35
N LYS A 55 11.16 -21.74 15.26
CA LYS A 55 11.23 -23.21 15.17
C LYS A 55 12.53 -23.75 14.56
N VAL A 56 13.21 -22.98 13.72
CA VAL A 56 14.41 -23.43 13.00
C VAL A 56 15.68 -22.98 13.72
N ASP A 57 16.55 -23.95 13.97
CA ASP A 57 17.94 -23.72 14.33
C ASP A 57 18.81 -23.84 13.06
N TRP A 58 19.55 -22.79 12.72
CA TRP A 58 20.35 -22.70 11.51
C TRP A 58 21.84 -22.74 11.86
N TYR A 59 22.48 -23.89 11.59
CA TYR A 59 23.89 -24.14 11.91
C TYR A 59 24.29 -23.84 13.36
N GLY A 60 23.39 -24.10 14.32
CA GLY A 60 23.63 -23.88 15.76
C GLY A 60 23.29 -22.47 16.24
N GLN A 61 22.66 -21.65 15.40
CA GLN A 61 22.19 -20.31 15.75
C GLN A 61 20.73 -20.11 15.34
N LYS A 62 19.97 -19.44 16.21
CA LYS A 62 18.65 -18.89 15.85
C LYS A 62 18.82 -17.54 15.20
N LEU A 63 18.28 -17.41 13.99
CA LEU A 63 18.25 -16.16 13.24
C LEU A 63 16.93 -15.43 13.49
N PRO A 64 16.94 -14.10 13.63
CA PRO A 64 15.72 -13.29 13.68
C PRO A 64 14.99 -13.33 12.33
N ALA A 65 13.71 -12.94 12.33
CA ALA A 65 12.86 -12.94 11.13
C ALA A 65 13.43 -12.05 10.00
N ASP A 66 14.06 -10.93 10.35
CA ASP A 66 14.73 -10.04 9.40
C ASP A 66 15.88 -10.72 8.65
N ASP A 67 16.68 -11.53 9.35
CA ASP A 67 17.81 -12.26 8.76
C ASP A 67 17.31 -13.41 7.89
N TRP A 68 16.25 -14.11 8.31
CA TRP A 68 15.60 -15.12 7.48
C TRP A 68 15.09 -14.54 6.15
N LYS A 69 14.49 -13.35 6.19
CA LYS A 69 14.07 -12.63 4.98
C LYS A 69 15.25 -12.44 4.02
N ASP A 70 16.40 -12.08 4.56
CA ASP A 70 17.62 -11.83 3.79
C ASP A 70 18.20 -13.12 3.21
N VAL A 71 18.19 -14.23 3.97
CA VAL A 71 18.59 -15.56 3.50
C VAL A 71 17.73 -16.03 2.33
N PHE A 72 16.39 -15.96 2.45
CA PHE A 72 15.50 -16.35 1.36
C PHE A 72 15.61 -15.43 0.14
N THR A 73 15.81 -14.12 0.38
CA THR A 73 16.04 -13.16 -0.70
C THR A 73 17.32 -13.45 -1.46
N ALA A 74 18.40 -13.82 -0.77
CA ALA A 74 19.67 -14.22 -1.36
C ALA A 74 19.60 -15.54 -2.14
N ALA A 75 18.68 -16.45 -1.75
CA ALA A 75 18.44 -17.68 -2.49
C ALA A 75 17.67 -17.42 -3.80
N LEU A 76 16.74 -16.46 -3.79
CA LEU A 76 15.92 -16.14 -4.96
C LEU A 76 16.66 -15.23 -5.97
N ARG A 77 17.33 -14.20 -5.48
CA ARG A 77 18.09 -13.26 -6.31
C ARG A 77 19.57 -13.60 -6.26
N ARG A 78 20.24 -13.58 -7.42
CA ARG A 78 21.71 -13.60 -7.46
C ARG A 78 22.24 -12.29 -6.88
N THR A 79 22.54 -12.29 -5.59
CA THR A 79 23.07 -11.14 -4.87
C THR A 79 24.41 -10.72 -5.48
N ARG A 80 24.52 -9.44 -5.84
CA ARG A 80 25.79 -8.88 -6.30
C ARG A 80 26.62 -8.56 -5.07
N VAL A 81 27.77 -9.21 -4.93
CA VAL A 81 28.71 -8.94 -3.85
C VAL A 81 29.75 -7.95 -4.36
N VAL A 82 29.97 -6.87 -3.62
CA VAL A 82 31.02 -5.88 -3.92
C VAL A 82 32.06 -5.85 -2.80
N PRO A 83 33.32 -5.50 -3.11
CA PRO A 83 34.30 -5.21 -2.08
C PRO A 83 33.81 -4.07 -1.18
N GLY A 84 33.94 -4.26 0.13
CA GLY A 84 33.64 -3.26 1.14
C GLY A 84 34.70 -2.16 1.19
N ILE A 85 34.44 -1.16 2.01
CA ILE A 85 35.36 -0.03 2.24
C ILE A 85 36.63 -0.53 2.94
N ASP A 86 36.49 -1.48 3.86
CA ASP A 86 37.59 -2.12 4.56
C ASP A 86 38.16 -3.32 3.79
N ALA A 87 39.48 -3.47 3.85
CA ALA A 87 40.19 -4.56 3.20
C ALA A 87 39.71 -5.92 3.76
N GLY A 88 39.23 -6.79 2.87
CA GLY A 88 38.75 -8.13 3.21
C GLY A 88 37.24 -8.22 3.49
N THR A 89 36.51 -7.10 3.51
CA THR A 89 35.07 -7.09 3.72
C THR A 89 34.34 -7.21 2.38
N PHE A 90 33.24 -7.98 2.37
CA PHE A 90 32.36 -8.13 1.21
C PHE A 90 30.95 -7.71 1.60
N VAL A 91 30.35 -6.84 0.79
CA VAL A 91 29.01 -6.32 1.05
C VAL A 91 28.03 -6.88 0.01
N PRO A 92 27.03 -7.67 0.43
CA PRO A 92 25.95 -8.09 -0.46
C PRO A 92 25.03 -6.90 -0.78
N LEU A 93 24.85 -6.60 -2.07
CA LEU A 93 23.94 -5.57 -2.56
C LEU A 93 22.71 -6.19 -3.26
N GLY A 94 21.58 -5.48 -3.20
CA GLY A 94 20.35 -5.85 -3.93
C GLY A 94 19.32 -6.67 -3.14
N MET A 95 19.48 -6.77 -1.81
CA MET A 95 18.64 -7.57 -0.92
C MET A 95 17.33 -6.87 -0.49
N ARG A 96 17.06 -5.67 -1.01
CA ARG A 96 15.86 -4.90 -0.64
C ARG A 96 14.61 -5.49 -1.29
N THR A 97 13.75 -6.09 -0.46
CA THR A 97 12.45 -6.65 -0.88
C THR A 97 11.42 -5.58 -1.26
N SER A 98 11.70 -4.30 -0.96
CA SER A 98 10.87 -3.15 -1.34
C SER A 98 10.81 -2.88 -2.85
N ASP A 99 11.84 -3.34 -3.57
CA ASP A 99 11.99 -3.12 -5.01
C ASP A 99 11.64 -4.38 -5.82
N MET A 100 11.23 -5.46 -5.16
CA MET A 100 10.75 -6.68 -5.82
C MET A 100 9.40 -6.44 -6.50
N THR A 101 9.27 -7.01 -7.70
CA THR A 101 8.02 -7.09 -8.44
C THR A 101 7.00 -7.99 -7.72
N LYS A 102 5.74 -7.98 -8.16
CA LYS A 102 4.70 -8.87 -7.60
C LYS A 102 5.03 -10.34 -7.82
N GLN A 103 5.60 -10.68 -8.99
CA GLN A 103 5.99 -12.05 -9.32
C GLN A 103 7.10 -12.54 -8.40
N GLU A 104 8.19 -11.78 -8.28
CA GLU A 104 9.31 -12.15 -7.40
C GLU A 104 8.89 -12.30 -5.93
N PHE A 105 7.90 -11.52 -5.49
CA PHE A 105 7.37 -11.65 -4.14
C PHE A 105 6.54 -12.93 -3.97
N SER A 106 5.77 -13.33 -4.98
CA SER A 106 5.06 -14.61 -4.99
C SER A 106 6.04 -15.77 -4.93
N ASP A 107 7.09 -15.73 -5.76
CA ASP A 107 8.13 -16.76 -5.80
C ASP A 107 8.88 -16.84 -4.45
N LEU A 108 9.11 -15.70 -3.78
CA LEU A 108 9.69 -15.65 -2.43
C LEU A 108 8.79 -16.34 -1.39
N LEU A 109 7.49 -16.07 -1.40
CA LEU A 109 6.54 -16.72 -0.49
C LEU A 109 6.47 -18.23 -0.73
N GLU A 110 6.46 -18.65 -2.00
CA GLU A 110 6.48 -20.07 -2.37
C GLU A 110 7.74 -20.77 -1.87
N LEU A 111 8.91 -20.15 -2.01
CA LEU A 111 10.18 -20.66 -1.47
C LEU A 111 10.13 -20.83 0.05
N ILE A 112 9.58 -19.84 0.77
CA ILE A 112 9.43 -19.89 2.23
C ILE A 112 8.50 -21.04 2.64
N ASN A 113 7.38 -21.20 1.93
CA ASN A 113 6.42 -22.26 2.20
C ASN A 113 6.99 -23.65 1.92
N ALA A 114 7.73 -23.81 0.82
CA ALA A 114 8.42 -25.07 0.51
C ALA A 114 9.45 -25.43 1.60
N PHE A 115 10.27 -24.47 2.02
CA PHE A 115 11.25 -24.68 3.09
C PHE A 115 10.58 -25.03 4.43
N ALA A 116 9.48 -24.37 4.77
CA ALA A 116 8.72 -24.67 5.97
C ALA A 116 8.12 -26.09 5.93
N ALA A 117 7.56 -26.49 4.78
CA ALA A 117 7.01 -27.83 4.56
C ALA A 117 8.08 -28.93 4.71
N GLU A 118 9.28 -28.73 4.15
CA GLU A 118 10.42 -29.67 4.30
C GLU A 118 10.85 -29.86 5.76
N ARG A 119 10.67 -28.83 6.58
CA ARG A 119 11.01 -28.84 8.01
C ARG A 119 9.84 -29.21 8.92
N GLY A 120 8.68 -29.53 8.35
CA GLY A 120 7.47 -29.88 9.11
C GLY A 120 6.86 -28.71 9.89
N ILE A 121 7.07 -27.48 9.43
CA ILE A 121 6.50 -26.28 10.05
C ILE A 121 5.14 -26.00 9.42
N THR A 122 4.08 -26.22 10.18
CA THR A 122 2.72 -25.78 9.81
C THR A 122 2.54 -24.31 10.18
N PHE A 123 2.08 -23.51 9.22
CA PHE A 123 1.59 -22.16 9.48
C PHE A 123 0.11 -22.25 9.85
N ASP A 124 -0.27 -21.64 10.97
CA ASP A 124 -1.68 -21.40 11.27
C ASP A 124 -2.17 -20.28 10.35
N ASP A 125 -2.61 -20.65 9.14
CA ASP A 125 -3.47 -19.76 8.35
C ASP A 125 -4.79 -19.66 9.11
N ALA A 126 -5.01 -18.53 9.80
CA ALA A 126 -6.24 -18.24 10.53
C ALA A 126 -7.44 -17.97 9.60
N ASP A 127 -7.44 -18.53 8.38
CA ASP A 127 -8.48 -18.37 7.35
C ASP A 127 -9.26 -19.68 7.08
N GLU A 128 -8.96 -20.81 7.74
CA GLU A 128 -9.77 -22.05 7.65
C GLU A 128 -10.31 -22.51 9.02
N ASN A 129 -11.20 -21.74 9.65
CA ASN A 129 -12.14 -22.34 10.61
C ASN A 129 -13.48 -21.60 10.70
N SER A 130 -14.24 -21.65 9.61
CA SER A 130 -15.68 -21.40 9.64
C SER A 130 -16.43 -22.59 9.06
N SER A 131 -16.34 -23.75 9.72
CA SER A 131 -17.38 -24.80 9.70
C SER A 131 -17.00 -25.99 10.59
N ALA A 132 -17.23 -25.88 11.90
CA ALA A 132 -17.71 -26.98 12.74
C ALA A 132 -17.99 -26.47 14.16
N ALA A 133 -19.26 -26.24 14.47
CA ALA A 133 -19.74 -26.34 15.84
C ALA A 133 -19.68 -27.82 16.26
N PRO A 134 -19.39 -28.14 17.53
CA PRO A 134 -20.52 -28.24 18.45
C PRO A 134 -20.29 -27.60 19.83
N SER A 135 -21.40 -27.10 20.32
CA SER A 135 -21.78 -26.73 21.68
C SER A 135 -21.39 -27.73 22.77
N ALA A 136 -20.93 -27.24 23.92
CA ALA A 136 -21.57 -27.47 25.23
C ALA A 136 -20.82 -26.71 26.34
N ASP A 137 -21.62 -26.19 27.25
CA ASP A 137 -21.37 -25.27 28.34
C ASP A 137 -20.43 -25.80 29.45
N GLU A 138 -19.65 -24.92 30.09
CA GLU A 138 -19.59 -24.85 31.56
C GLU A 138 -19.00 -23.53 32.08
N GLU A 139 -19.61 -23.07 33.17
CA GLU A 139 -19.46 -21.78 33.83
C GLU A 139 -18.18 -21.64 34.67
N GLY A 140 -17.79 -20.37 34.95
CA GLY A 140 -17.50 -20.00 36.34
C GLY A 140 -16.08 -19.54 36.71
N SER A 141 -15.91 -18.21 36.68
CA SER A 141 -15.32 -17.38 37.75
C SER A 141 -13.79 -17.33 38.00
N GLY A 142 -13.25 -16.11 38.02
CA GLY A 142 -11.95 -15.81 38.65
C GLY A 142 -11.28 -14.53 38.17
N GLN A 143 -11.66 -13.38 38.74
CA GLN A 143 -10.91 -12.11 38.68
C GLN A 143 -9.44 -12.28 39.10
N VAL A 144 -8.51 -11.53 38.49
CA VAL A 144 -7.79 -10.37 39.09
C VAL A 144 -6.68 -9.84 38.15
N ALA A 145 -6.65 -8.52 37.94
CA ALA A 145 -5.42 -7.77 37.64
C ALA A 145 -4.77 -7.39 39.00
N PRO A 146 -3.44 -7.16 39.13
CA PRO A 146 -2.78 -6.01 38.49
C PRO A 146 -1.32 -6.22 38.03
N SER A 147 -0.83 -5.21 37.29
CA SER A 147 0.57 -4.89 36.98
C SER A 147 1.49 -4.95 38.22
N PRO A 148 2.81 -5.19 38.08
CA PRO A 148 3.73 -4.04 38.02
C PRO A 148 5.10 -4.21 37.31
N SER A 149 5.64 -3.04 36.94
CA SER A 149 7.05 -2.59 37.03
C SER A 149 8.16 -3.10 36.08
N ALA A 150 8.78 -2.09 35.45
CA ALA A 150 10.10 -2.07 34.83
C ALA A 150 11.25 -2.40 35.82
N PRO A 151 12.49 -2.55 35.31
CA PRO A 151 13.52 -1.64 35.82
C PRO A 151 14.37 -0.94 34.75
N ASP A 152 14.86 0.20 35.23
CA ASP A 152 15.79 1.21 34.72
C ASP A 152 17.19 0.68 34.39
N SER A 153 17.87 1.29 33.42
CA SER A 153 19.32 1.58 33.52
C SER A 153 19.69 2.75 32.62
N SER A 154 19.89 3.88 33.27
CA SER A 154 20.52 5.11 32.81
C SER A 154 22.02 4.94 32.52
N ALA A 155 22.58 5.62 31.50
CA ALA A 155 23.75 6.52 31.59
C ALA A 155 24.36 6.91 30.21
N LEU A 156 24.39 8.23 29.97
CA LEU A 156 25.14 9.05 28.99
C LEU A 156 26.65 9.10 29.34
N PRO A 157 27.59 9.84 28.66
CA PRO A 157 27.48 10.92 27.64
C PRO A 157 28.41 10.70 26.40
N GLY A 158 28.55 11.50 25.34
CA GLY A 158 28.18 12.86 24.93
C GLY A 158 29.35 13.38 24.06
N ASP A 159 29.12 14.02 22.91
CA ASP A 159 29.95 15.11 22.36
C ASP A 159 29.32 15.69 21.08
N GLU A 160 29.32 17.01 21.00
CA GLU A 160 28.67 17.86 20.01
C GLU A 160 29.67 18.27 18.93
N GLY A 161 29.24 18.36 17.67
CA GLY A 161 30.10 18.76 16.55
C GLY A 161 29.27 19.29 15.39
N GLU A 162 29.18 20.61 15.32
CA GLU A 162 28.42 21.46 14.42
C GLU A 162 29.04 21.64 13.02
N ALA A 163 28.27 22.25 12.12
CA ALA A 163 28.62 22.86 10.82
C ALA A 163 28.65 21.90 9.60
N GLU A 164 28.26 22.26 8.37
CA GLU A 164 27.75 23.51 7.79
C GLU A 164 27.06 23.17 6.44
N GLN A 165 26.29 24.14 5.94
CA GLN A 165 25.51 24.14 4.70
C GLN A 165 26.38 24.09 3.43
N VAL A 166 25.81 23.57 2.32
CA VAL A 166 26.03 24.15 0.99
C VAL A 166 24.83 23.92 0.08
N GLU A 167 24.24 25.04 -0.36
CA GLU A 167 23.30 25.13 -1.47
C GLU A 167 24.01 25.11 -2.83
N ALA A 168 23.34 24.57 -3.85
CA ALA A 168 23.32 24.95 -5.28
C ALA A 168 22.78 23.75 -6.07
N GLY A 169 21.95 23.84 -7.10
CA GLY A 169 21.48 24.98 -7.86
C GLY A 169 20.53 24.47 -8.96
N ASP A 170 19.86 25.46 -9.54
CA ASP A 170 18.85 25.49 -10.60
C ASP A 170 19.19 24.71 -11.89
N GLY A 171 18.16 24.24 -12.62
CA GLY A 171 18.30 23.78 -14.01
C GLY A 171 17.13 22.92 -14.53
N PRO A 172 16.32 23.40 -15.52
CA PRO A 172 15.07 22.78 -15.94
C PRO A 172 15.27 21.76 -17.07
N THR A 173 14.54 20.65 -17.04
CA THR A 173 14.43 19.75 -18.20
C THR A 173 12.98 19.65 -18.66
N ALA A 174 12.69 20.35 -19.75
CA ALA A 174 11.49 20.21 -20.54
C ALA A 174 11.50 18.90 -21.34
N GLY A 175 10.31 18.31 -21.50
CA GLY A 175 9.92 17.69 -22.77
C GLY A 175 10.11 16.18 -22.91
N SER A 176 9.20 15.42 -22.31
CA SER A 176 8.67 14.19 -22.90
C SER A 176 7.29 13.95 -22.32
N ALA A 177 6.27 14.50 -22.98
CA ALA A 177 4.87 14.26 -22.64
C ALA A 177 4.52 12.81 -23.04
N SER A 178 4.81 11.88 -22.13
CA SER A 178 4.07 10.62 -22.04
C SER A 178 2.68 10.95 -21.46
N PRO A 179 1.59 10.35 -21.94
CA PRO A 179 0.28 10.56 -21.32
C PRO A 179 0.40 10.15 -19.85
N ASP A 180 0.18 11.11 -18.94
CA ASP A 180 0.24 10.86 -17.51
C ASP A 180 -0.74 9.71 -17.19
N PRO A 181 -0.26 8.53 -16.75
CA PRO A 181 -1.13 7.36 -16.57
C PRO A 181 -2.26 7.63 -15.57
N VAL A 182 -1.99 8.51 -14.60
CA VAL A 182 -2.94 9.00 -13.59
C VAL A 182 -4.05 9.84 -14.23
N LYS A 183 -3.73 10.65 -15.25
CA LYS A 183 -4.69 11.51 -15.95
C LYS A 183 -5.66 10.68 -16.80
N SER A 184 -5.14 9.68 -17.52
CA SER A 184 -5.97 8.75 -18.29
C SER A 184 -6.85 7.86 -17.40
N GLU A 185 -6.42 7.54 -16.18
CA GLU A 185 -7.23 6.84 -15.18
C GLU A 185 -8.38 7.72 -14.65
N LEU A 186 -8.10 8.97 -14.26
CA LEU A 186 -9.12 9.92 -13.81
C LEU A 186 -10.18 10.22 -14.89
N GLN A 187 -9.75 10.33 -16.15
CA GLN A 187 -10.67 10.53 -17.28
C GLN A 187 -11.58 9.30 -17.52
N ARG A 188 -11.08 8.08 -17.30
CA ARG A 188 -11.89 6.85 -17.37
C ARG A 188 -12.90 6.78 -16.23
N GLU A 189 -12.49 7.11 -15.01
CA GLU A 189 -13.37 7.14 -13.84
C GLU A 189 -14.48 8.20 -13.99
N CYS A 190 -14.16 9.36 -14.57
CA CYS A 190 -15.14 10.40 -14.89
C CYS A 190 -16.22 9.90 -15.86
N ILE A 191 -15.82 9.23 -16.95
CA ILE A 191 -16.76 8.62 -17.91
C ILE A 191 -17.66 7.58 -17.23
N ASP A 192 -17.07 6.65 -16.48
CA ASP A 192 -17.83 5.55 -15.86
C ASP A 192 -18.80 6.05 -14.79
N ASN A 193 -18.39 7.03 -13.97
CA ASN A 193 -19.23 7.63 -12.94
C ASN A 193 -20.41 8.41 -13.58
N MET A 194 -20.14 9.21 -14.62
CA MET A 194 -21.17 10.00 -15.28
C MET A 194 -22.17 9.17 -16.09
N ILE A 195 -21.71 8.12 -16.78
CA ILE A 195 -22.61 7.19 -17.50
C ILE A 195 -23.46 6.40 -16.50
N ARG A 196 -22.90 6.02 -15.36
CA ARG A 196 -23.66 5.37 -14.28
C ARG A 196 -24.75 6.29 -13.73
N ALA A 197 -24.44 7.58 -13.51
CA ALA A 197 -25.42 8.58 -13.10
C ALA A 197 -26.54 8.79 -14.14
N ALA A 198 -26.20 8.74 -15.44
CA ALA A 198 -27.18 8.86 -16.53
C ALA A 198 -28.04 7.58 -16.72
N THR A 199 -27.56 6.43 -16.27
CA THR A 199 -28.23 5.12 -16.41
C THR A 199 -28.95 4.69 -15.13
N ASP A 200 -29.11 5.59 -14.16
CA ASP A 200 -29.78 5.28 -12.89
C ASP A 200 -31.24 4.85 -13.11
N ALA A 201 -31.75 3.96 -12.24
CA ALA A 201 -33.11 3.44 -12.34
C ALA A 201 -34.17 4.54 -12.23
N ASP A 202 -33.89 5.63 -11.50
CA ASP A 202 -34.82 6.71 -11.25
C ASP A 202 -34.66 7.87 -12.26
N LYS A 203 -35.57 7.93 -13.24
CA LYS A 203 -35.55 8.95 -14.32
C LYS A 203 -35.56 10.39 -13.79
N ALA A 204 -36.27 10.65 -12.70
CA ALA A 204 -36.37 12.00 -12.15
C ALA A 204 -35.05 12.47 -11.50
N LYS A 205 -34.21 11.52 -11.05
CA LYS A 205 -32.93 11.82 -10.40
C LYS A 205 -31.75 11.87 -11.37
N ARG A 206 -31.87 11.33 -12.59
CA ARG A 206 -30.78 11.28 -13.57
C ARG A 206 -30.19 12.66 -13.87
N GLU A 207 -31.05 13.64 -14.15
CA GLU A 207 -30.59 15.01 -14.48
C GLU A 207 -29.88 15.68 -13.29
N GLU A 208 -30.42 15.49 -12.09
CA GLU A 208 -29.83 16.02 -10.85
C GLU A 208 -28.49 15.34 -10.55
N LEU A 209 -28.41 14.01 -10.68
CA LEU A 209 -27.20 13.22 -10.46
C LEU A 209 -26.11 13.53 -11.49
N VAL A 210 -26.47 13.67 -12.76
CA VAL A 210 -25.51 14.02 -13.83
C VAL A 210 -25.00 15.46 -13.64
N SER A 211 -25.84 16.40 -13.21
CA SER A 211 -25.44 17.78 -12.89
C SER A 211 -24.54 17.85 -11.64
N LYS A 212 -24.86 17.06 -10.62
CA LYS A 212 -24.04 16.93 -9.40
C LYS A 212 -22.69 16.27 -9.71
N ALA A 213 -22.67 15.24 -10.55
CA ALA A 213 -21.44 14.60 -11.01
C ALA A 213 -20.58 15.59 -11.82
N TYR A 214 -21.18 16.39 -12.70
CA TYR A 214 -20.47 17.41 -13.49
C TYR A 214 -19.76 18.45 -12.62
N THR A 215 -20.47 19.00 -11.64
CA THR A 215 -19.88 19.99 -10.71
C THR A 215 -18.78 19.40 -9.83
N ALA A 216 -18.92 18.12 -9.43
CA ALA A 216 -17.87 17.41 -8.70
C ALA A 216 -16.62 17.18 -9.58
N TRP A 217 -16.80 16.72 -10.82
CA TRP A 217 -15.69 16.43 -11.72
C TRP A 217 -14.99 17.69 -12.27
N LEU A 218 -15.67 18.82 -12.39
CA LEU A 218 -15.03 20.11 -12.66
C LEU A 218 -14.06 20.54 -11.55
N LYS A 219 -14.32 20.13 -10.31
CA LYS A 219 -13.45 20.43 -9.16
C LYS A 219 -12.24 19.50 -9.10
N GLU A 220 -12.42 18.23 -9.49
CA GLU A 220 -11.36 17.21 -9.50
C GLU A 220 -10.43 17.32 -10.73
N LEU A 221 -10.94 17.81 -11.87
CA LEU A 221 -10.20 17.97 -13.13
C LEU A 221 -10.28 19.42 -13.65
N PRO A 222 -9.63 20.40 -12.99
CA PRO A 222 -9.63 21.79 -13.44
C PRO A 222 -8.90 21.99 -14.78
N ASP A 223 -7.90 21.15 -15.09
CA ASP A 223 -7.09 21.26 -16.30
C ASP A 223 -7.78 20.70 -17.57
N ASP A 224 -8.86 19.92 -17.43
CA ASP A 224 -9.57 19.25 -18.54
C ASP A 224 -11.08 19.59 -18.59
N GLU A 225 -11.45 20.84 -18.26
CA GLU A 225 -12.81 21.37 -18.44
C GLU A 225 -13.48 20.99 -19.79
N PRO A 226 -12.82 21.12 -20.97
CA PRO A 226 -13.46 20.79 -22.25
C PRO A 226 -13.77 19.30 -22.43
N PHE A 227 -13.07 18.41 -21.72
CA PHE A 227 -13.34 16.99 -21.72
C PHE A 227 -14.55 16.66 -20.86
N VAL A 228 -14.59 17.17 -19.61
CA VAL A 228 -15.70 16.94 -18.67
C VAL A 228 -17.01 17.47 -19.25
N LYS A 229 -17.00 18.64 -19.92
CA LYS A 229 -18.16 19.19 -20.61
C LYS A 229 -18.67 18.31 -21.76
N ARG A 230 -17.76 17.69 -22.53
CA ARG A 230 -18.13 16.76 -23.61
C ARG A 230 -18.76 15.47 -23.08
N VAL A 231 -18.22 14.94 -21.97
CA VAL A 231 -18.81 13.78 -21.29
C VAL A 231 -20.19 14.15 -20.75
N PHE A 232 -20.36 15.34 -20.19
CA PHE A 232 -21.65 15.86 -19.69
C PHE A 232 -22.70 15.98 -20.78
N GLU A 233 -22.39 16.66 -21.89
CA GLU A 233 -23.32 16.80 -23.02
C GLU A 233 -23.75 15.44 -23.59
N THR A 234 -22.83 14.48 -23.61
CA THR A 234 -23.13 13.11 -24.03
C THR A 234 -24.07 12.45 -23.01
N CYS A 235 -23.78 12.55 -21.72
CA CYS A 235 -24.63 12.00 -20.65
C CYS A 235 -26.03 12.63 -20.61
N CYS A 236 -26.17 13.93 -20.87
CA CYS A 236 -27.49 14.57 -21.00
C CYS A 236 -28.33 13.94 -22.12
N ARG A 237 -27.73 13.60 -23.26
CA ARG A 237 -28.43 12.88 -24.34
C ARG A 237 -28.82 11.46 -23.93
N LEU A 238 -28.00 10.79 -23.11
CA LEU A 238 -28.31 9.46 -22.56
C LEU A 238 -29.47 9.47 -21.55
N VAL A 239 -29.71 10.59 -20.86
CA VAL A 239 -30.87 10.71 -19.96
C VAL A 239 -32.19 10.59 -20.74
N GLU A 240 -32.21 11.09 -21.98
CA GLU A 240 -33.35 11.01 -22.90
C GLU A 240 -33.44 9.65 -23.60
N ASP A 241 -32.31 9.11 -24.09
CA ASP A 241 -32.24 7.82 -24.80
C ASP A 241 -31.11 6.91 -24.25
N GLN A 242 -31.50 5.91 -23.48
CA GLN A 242 -30.57 4.96 -22.84
C GLN A 242 -30.04 3.89 -23.79
N SER A 243 -30.63 3.74 -24.99
CA SER A 243 -30.24 2.69 -25.95
C SER A 243 -28.81 2.85 -26.47
N GLN A 244 -28.26 4.07 -26.38
CA GLN A 244 -26.92 4.42 -26.86
C GLN A 244 -25.85 4.41 -25.76
N ALA A 245 -26.15 3.92 -24.55
CA ALA A 245 -25.25 4.03 -23.41
C ALA A 245 -23.90 3.33 -23.61
N GLU A 246 -23.90 2.10 -24.14
CA GLU A 246 -22.67 1.34 -24.40
C GLU A 246 -21.87 1.91 -25.57
N THR A 247 -22.55 2.36 -26.63
CA THR A 247 -21.92 3.02 -27.78
C THR A 247 -21.24 4.32 -27.37
N ALA A 248 -21.91 5.13 -26.55
CA ALA A 248 -21.38 6.38 -26.02
C ALA A 248 -20.17 6.13 -25.09
N ARG A 249 -20.23 5.11 -24.24
CA ARG A 249 -19.08 4.70 -23.40
C ARG A 249 -17.86 4.36 -24.24
N LYS A 250 -18.05 3.54 -25.28
CA LYS A 250 -16.97 3.13 -26.18
C LYS A 250 -16.38 4.32 -26.95
N TYR A 251 -17.23 5.25 -27.39
CA TYR A 251 -16.79 6.48 -28.07
C TYR A 251 -15.99 7.41 -27.15
N LEU A 252 -16.43 7.59 -25.91
CA LEU A 252 -15.74 8.44 -24.93
C LEU A 252 -14.42 7.81 -24.47
N MET A 253 -14.38 6.50 -24.21
CA MET A 253 -13.15 5.79 -23.84
C MET A 253 -12.09 5.82 -24.95
N ALA A 254 -12.50 5.81 -26.23
CA ALA A 254 -11.57 5.96 -27.36
C ALA A 254 -10.89 7.34 -27.43
N LYS A 255 -11.42 8.35 -26.72
CA LYS A 255 -10.84 9.72 -26.66
C LYS A 255 -9.96 9.97 -25.43
N VAL A 256 -9.75 8.95 -24.59
CA VAL A 256 -8.87 9.00 -23.40
C VAL A 256 -7.46 8.45 -23.69
N ALA A 257 -7.20 8.03 -24.94
CA ALA A 257 -5.93 7.49 -25.41
C ALA A 257 -4.92 8.58 -25.82
#